data_AF-A0A673T3N9-F1
#
_entry.id   AF-A0A673T3N9-F1
#
_cell.length_a   1.000
_cell.length_b   1.000
_cell.length_c   1.000
_cell.angle_alpha   90.00
_cell.angle_beta   90.00
_cell.angle_gamma   90.00
#
_symmetry.space_group_name_H-M   'P 1'
#
loop_
_entity.id
_entity.type
_entity.pdbx_description
1 polymer ?
#
loop_
_entity_poly.entity_id
_entity_poly.type
_entity_poly.pdbx_seq_one_letter_code
_entity_poly.pdbx_strand_id
1 'polypeptide(L)'
;MGGKITTWKKRWFVFDRKKRTFSYYADKQEAKLKGVIYFQAIEEVVLIHYSPLVSRCMTDDRIYYMVAPSPEAMRIWMDVIVTGAEGYTRFLL
;
A
#
# COMPACT_ATOMS: atom_id res chain seq x y z
N MET A 1 8.17 -20.53 -8.79
CA MET A 1 9.19 -19.62 -8.22
C MET A 1 8.91 -18.21 -8.75
N GLY A 2 8.85 -17.24 -7.84
CA GLY A 2 8.17 -15.95 -8.01
C GLY A 2 8.63 -15.10 -9.18
N GLY A 3 7.67 -14.45 -9.84
CA GLY A 3 7.93 -13.51 -10.92
C GLY A 3 8.88 -12.41 -10.46
N LYS A 4 10.05 -12.34 -11.10
CA LYS A 4 11.02 -11.25 -10.97
C LYS A 4 10.26 -9.94 -11.25
N ILE A 5 10.23 -9.00 -10.31
CA ILE A 5 9.76 -7.64 -10.59
C ILE A 5 10.72 -7.09 -11.65
N THR A 6 10.32 -7.13 -12.92
CA THR A 6 11.21 -6.75 -14.04
C THR A 6 11.29 -5.24 -14.20
N THR A 7 10.31 -4.48 -13.67
CA THR A 7 10.34 -3.01 -13.70
C THR A 7 9.42 -2.40 -12.64
N TRP A 8 9.94 -1.52 -11.80
CA TRP A 8 9.13 -0.68 -10.92
C TRP A 8 8.37 0.38 -11.73
N LYS A 9 7.09 0.60 -11.42
CA LYS A 9 6.30 1.65 -12.06
C LYS A 9 5.91 2.71 -11.03
N LYS A 10 6.30 3.96 -11.27
CA LYS A 10 5.86 5.09 -10.44
C LYS A 10 4.33 5.22 -10.55
N ARG A 11 3.67 5.40 -9.40
CA ARG A 11 2.22 5.57 -9.28
C ARG A 11 1.92 6.68 -8.29
N TRP A 12 0.79 7.33 -8.49
CA TRP A 12 0.26 8.31 -7.54
C TRP A 12 -0.72 7.60 -6.61
N PHE A 13 -0.41 7.55 -5.32
CA PHE A 13 -1.24 6.90 -4.32
C PHE A 13 -2.08 7.93 -3.56
N VAL A 14 -3.35 7.62 -3.35
CA VAL A 14 -4.30 8.45 -2.63
C VAL A 14 -4.89 7.65 -1.49
N PHE A 15 -4.67 8.17 -0.29
CA PHE A 15 -5.31 7.71 0.93
C PHE A 15 -6.67 8.38 1.09
N ASP A 16 -7.74 7.58 1.10
CA ASP A 16 -9.09 8.06 1.40
C ASP A 16 -9.60 7.40 2.68
N ARG A 17 -9.63 8.18 3.76
CA ARG A 17 -10.12 7.72 5.07
C ARG A 17 -11.61 7.41 5.08
N LYS A 18 -12.42 8.15 4.31
CA LYS A 18 -13.87 7.97 4.28
C LYS A 18 -14.24 6.70 3.52
N LYS A 19 -13.62 6.48 2.37
CA LYS A 19 -13.79 5.27 1.56
C LYS A 19 -13.02 4.07 2.10
N ARG A 20 -12.05 4.31 2.99
CA ARG A 20 -11.16 3.29 3.59
C ARG A 20 -10.36 2.56 2.53
N THR A 21 -9.81 3.33 1.61
CA THR A 21 -9.06 2.80 0.45
C THR A 21 -7.72 3.47 0.33
N PHE A 22 -6.73 2.69 -0.09
CA PHE A 22 -5.48 3.14 -0.64
C PHE A 22 -5.49 2.90 -2.15
N SER A 23 -5.93 3.92 -2.90
CA SER A 23 -6.08 3.84 -4.35
C SER A 23 -4.82 4.33 -5.05
N TYR A 24 -4.54 3.83 -6.27
CA TYR A 24 -3.40 4.30 -7.04
C TYR A 24 -3.72 4.55 -8.51
N TYR A 25 -3.16 5.63 -9.03
CA TYR A 25 -3.39 6.16 -10.36
C TYR A 25 -2.10 6.12 -11.18
N ALA A 26 -2.24 6.31 -12.49
CA ALA A 26 -1.09 6.41 -13.39
C ALA A 26 -0.13 7.53 -12.96
N ASP A 27 -0.68 8.69 -12.57
CA ASP A 27 0.03 9.89 -12.18
C ASP A 27 -0.88 10.81 -11.32
N LYS A 28 -0.34 11.98 -10.95
CA LYS A 28 -0.97 12.96 -10.05
C LYS A 28 -2.25 13.61 -10.57
N GLN A 29 -2.57 13.47 -11.85
CA GLN A 29 -3.81 14.03 -12.41
C GLN A 29 -5.03 13.20 -11.98
N GLU A 30 -4.82 12.01 -11.41
CA GLU A 30 -5.87 11.09 -10.94
C GLU A 30 -6.88 10.68 -12.03
N ALA A 31 -6.55 10.93 -13.30
CA ALA A 31 -7.43 10.67 -14.44
C ALA A 31 -7.57 9.17 -14.77
N LYS A 32 -6.54 8.36 -14.43
CA LYS A 32 -6.52 6.92 -14.76
C LYS A 32 -6.24 6.07 -13.52
N LEU A 33 -7.33 5.57 -12.92
CA LEU A 33 -7.26 4.60 -11.83
C LEU A 33 -6.58 3.31 -12.30
N LYS A 34 -5.67 2.78 -11.48
CA LYS A 34 -4.91 1.56 -11.76
C LYS A 34 -5.20 0.44 -10.78
N GLY A 35 -5.75 0.76 -9.63
CA GLY A 35 -6.23 -0.20 -8.65
C GLY A 35 -6.59 0.45 -7.34
N VAL A 36 -7.25 -0.33 -6.50
CA VAL A 36 -7.70 0.06 -5.17
C VAL A 36 -7.29 -1.05 -4.22
N ILE A 37 -6.67 -0.69 -3.11
CA ILE A 37 -6.39 -1.58 -2.00
C ILE A 37 -7.36 -1.18 -0.89
N TYR A 38 -8.28 -2.07 -0.54
CA TYR A 38 -9.22 -1.83 0.56
C TYR A 38 -8.55 -2.18 1.88
N PHE A 39 -8.62 -1.32 2.89
CA PHE A 39 -7.92 -1.59 4.17
C PHE A 39 -8.38 -2.86 4.86
N GLN A 40 -9.68 -3.18 4.73
CA GLN A 40 -10.26 -4.41 5.27
C GLN A 40 -9.70 -5.69 4.64
N ALA A 41 -9.12 -5.59 3.43
CA ALA A 41 -8.53 -6.72 2.73
C ALA A 41 -7.03 -6.88 3.06
N ILE A 42 -6.43 -5.94 3.79
CA ILE A 42 -5.00 -6.01 4.14
C ILE A 42 -4.84 -6.94 5.33
N GLU A 43 -4.14 -8.05 5.12
CA GLU A 43 -3.85 -9.03 6.16
C GLU A 43 -2.55 -8.71 6.89
N GLU A 44 -1.52 -8.30 6.13
CA GLU A 44 -0.19 -8.01 6.67
C GLU A 44 0.50 -6.93 5.82
N VAL A 45 1.24 -6.04 6.47
CA VAL A 45 2.18 -5.13 5.82
C VAL A 45 3.52 -5.15 6.56
N VAL A 46 4.61 -5.42 5.84
CA VAL A 46 5.95 -5.62 6.42
C VAL A 46 7.02 -4.93 5.57
N LEU A 47 8.02 -4.34 6.23
CA LEU A 47 9.24 -3.86 5.56
C LEU A 47 10.11 -5.04 5.13
N ILE A 48 10.65 -4.96 3.92
CA ILE A 48 11.58 -5.96 3.44
C ILE A 48 12.90 -5.84 4.19
N HIS A 49 13.40 -6.95 4.75
CA HIS A 49 14.59 -6.95 5.62
C HIS A 49 15.84 -6.32 5.01
N TYR A 50 16.04 -6.45 3.69
CA TYR A 50 17.21 -5.91 3.00
C TYR A 50 17.04 -4.46 2.53
N SER A 51 15.86 -3.84 2.69
CA SER A 51 15.65 -2.45 2.31
C SER A 51 14.52 -1.78 3.11
N PRO A 52 14.82 -0.75 3.93
CA PRO A 52 13.80 -0.01 4.68
C PRO A 52 12.91 0.87 3.79
N LEU A 53 13.22 0.95 2.49
CA LEU A 53 12.45 1.70 1.51
C LEU A 53 11.42 0.84 0.78
N VAL A 54 11.45 -0.48 0.99
CA VAL A 54 10.57 -1.43 0.30
C VAL A 54 9.65 -2.09 1.30
N SER A 55 8.36 -2.10 1.00
CA SER A 55 7.34 -2.80 1.77
C SER A 55 6.64 -3.86 0.94
N ARG A 56 6.23 -4.94 1.61
CA ARG A 56 5.32 -5.95 1.11
C ARG A 56 3.99 -5.76 1.82
N CYS A 57 2.95 -5.47 1.06
CA CYS A 57 1.57 -5.41 1.54
C CYS A 57 0.82 -6.60 0.94
N MET A 58 0.25 -7.45 1.79
CA MET A 58 -0.48 -8.64 1.39
C MET A 58 -1.97 -8.40 1.62
N THR A 59 -2.74 -8.63 0.56
CA THR A 59 -4.19 -8.75 0.60
C THR A 59 -4.61 -10.19 0.37
N ASP A 60 -5.89 -10.47 0.59
CA ASP A 60 -6.54 -11.74 0.26
C ASP A 60 -6.31 -12.18 -1.20
N ASP A 61 -6.28 -11.23 -2.13
CA ASP A 61 -6.19 -11.49 -3.57
C ASP A 61 -4.78 -11.29 -4.15
N ARG A 62 -3.91 -10.50 -3.50
CA ARG A 62 -2.68 -10.02 -4.14
C ARG A 62 -1.57 -9.60 -3.16
N ILE A 63 -0.34 -9.82 -3.59
CA ILE A 63 0.85 -9.25 -2.94
C ILE A 63 1.32 -8.01 -3.71
N TYR A 64 1.38 -6.89 -3.01
CA TYR A 64 1.90 -5.62 -3.49
C TYR A 64 3.30 -5.38 -2.95
N TYR A 65 4.24 -5.08 -3.85
CA TYR A 65 5.54 -4.55 -3.50
C TYR A 65 5.56 -3.05 -3.79
N MET A 66 5.90 -2.27 -2.78
CA MET A 66 5.89 -0.81 -2.83
C MET A 66 7.24 -0.27 -2.41
N VAL A 67 7.70 0.77 -3.09
CA VAL A 67 8.95 1.46 -2.77
C VAL A 67 8.67 2.94 -2.55
N ALA A 68 9.14 3.47 -1.42
CA ALA A 68 9.04 4.89 -1.11
C ALA A 68 10.33 5.63 -1.53
N PRO A 69 10.25 6.93 -1.86
CA PRO A 69 11.42 7.71 -2.27
C PRO A 69 12.40 8.00 -1.12
N SER A 70 11.95 7.89 0.14
CA SER A 70 12.79 8.08 1.33
C SER A 70 12.27 7.27 2.53
N PRO A 71 13.09 7.06 3.58
CA PRO A 71 12.66 6.37 4.80
C PRO A 71 11.52 7.11 5.52
N GLU A 72 11.52 8.43 5.51
CA GLU A 72 10.47 9.27 6.10
C GLU A 72 9.14 9.06 5.37
N ALA A 73 9.18 9.03 4.04
CA ALA A 73 8.01 8.73 3.23
C ALA A 73 7.50 7.31 3.51
N MET A 74 8.38 6.32 3.66
CA MET A 74 7.98 4.96 4.01
C MET A 74 7.31 4.89 5.39
N ARG A 75 7.82 5.62 6.39
CA ARG A 75 7.19 5.71 7.71
C ARG A 75 5.76 6.22 7.61
N ILE A 76 5.53 7.28 6.83
CA ILE A 76 4.18 7.83 6.59
C ILE A 76 3.28 6.79 5.90
N TRP A 77 3.81 6.07 4.92
CA TRP A 77 3.04 5.03 4.22
C TRP A 77 2.63 3.90 5.16
N MET A 78 3.55 3.44 6.02
CA MET A 78 3.24 2.42 7.01
C MET A 78 2.21 2.89 8.01
N ASP A 79 2.35 4.09 8.55
CA ASP A 79 1.37 4.66 9.49
C ASP A 79 -0.04 4.72 8.86
N VAL A 80 -0.14 5.16 7.61
CA VAL A 80 -1.39 5.23 6.85
C VAL A 80 -2.01 3.85 6.64
N ILE A 81 -1.21 2.86 6.21
CA ILE A 81 -1.70 1.51 5.89
C ILE A 81 -2.10 0.78 7.17
N VAL A 82 -1.26 0.82 8.21
CA VAL A 82 -1.51 0.19 9.51
C VAL A 82 -2.69 0.84 10.20
N THR A 83 -2.75 2.17 10.31
CA THR A 83 -3.90 2.87 10.91
C THR A 83 -5.18 2.60 10.13
N GLY A 84 -5.10 2.54 8.80
CA GLY A 84 -6.23 2.19 7.94
C GLY A 84 -6.75 0.77 8.21
N ALA A 85 -5.84 -0.20 8.31
CA ALA A 85 -6.16 -1.62 8.54
C ALA A 85 -6.58 -1.91 9.99
N GLU A 86 -5.83 -1.47 11.00
CA GLU A 86 -6.13 -1.67 12.42
C GLU A 86 -7.39 -0.92 12.88
N GLY A 87 -7.66 0.23 12.26
CA GLY A 87 -8.92 0.93 12.45
C GLY A 87 -10.11 0.00 12.22
N TYR A 88 -10.02 -0.97 11.31
CA TYR A 88 -11.06 -1.96 11.08
C TYR A 88 -11.12 -3.05 12.15
N THR A 89 -9.98 -3.57 12.61
CA THR A 89 -9.93 -4.64 13.63
C THR A 89 -10.60 -4.22 14.94
N ARG A 90 -10.58 -2.92 15.29
CA ARG A 90 -11.26 -2.40 16.50
C ARG A 90 -12.76 -2.13 16.34
N PHE A 91 -13.30 -2.06 15.12
CA PHE A 91 -14.74 -1.85 14.88
C PHE A 91 -15.51 -3.16 14.59
N LEU A 92 -14.83 -4.31 14.61
CA LEU A 92 -15.42 -5.64 14.48
C LEU A 92 -15.53 -6.40 15.83
N LEU A 93 -15.25 -5.73 16.96
CA LEU A 93 -15.50 -6.24 18.31
C LEU A 93 -16.65 -5.49 18.98
#